data_AF-A0A7C4HTT8-F1
#
_entry.id   AF-A0A7C4HTT8-F1
#
_cell.length_a   1.000
_cell.length_b   1.000
_cell.length_c   1.000
_cell.angle_alpha   90.00
_cell.angle_beta   90.00
_cell.angle_gamma   90.00
#
_symmetry.space_group_name_H-M   'P 1'
#
loop_
_entity.id
_entity.type
_entity.pdbx_description
1 polymer ?
#
loop_
_entity_poly.entity_id
_entity_poly.type
_entity_poly.pdbx_seq_one_letter_code
_entity_poly.pdbx_strand_id
1 'polypeptide(L)'
;SGKTDASTQGDQSTQLLLAHVPMLFHPRAESVMVLGLASGITAGEVLHYPVRRVDALEISPEVVRACAFFSPWNNGVLTDPRCEIIVQDARSHVVLTDRRYDVITSEPSNPWMAGVAGLFTEEFFAAIRSRLNPGGIFVQWLHSYQMDWESFAAIGRALERVFPGSLLLKTATVGSDYLFVCFRDGPARLDRAVAQRRLPFAQRSAQMRLPTPDALYPLVVTEDFPALFGDGPRHTERRPSVEFLAPRNVTGGGEDFSRRIMAARRVGPEVRDALERHAPREMSLLLAEFMASMNVPPFGLYAAERGAAEEAERYRVLLERYCRTTPVTDFSALRDPVERERCLAAREEAILAHAAGLTEPQDARRLGRCYFDLGALSLLRGRTAEAVERYRQGLRHQPRHFRARLQLAVGLEQLQAYAEADGICAALHADYPRSAAVLTRWGSIQMRLGQREAAQATFEKALALKPDNAGALAALGALYGERGELERCLELSRRAIQANPGAIRAYQNAAVALARLERQAEARAYVERGLQMAPQDPALRALKDLLDAQAAATLNTEH
;
A
#
# COMPACT_ATOMS: atom_id res chain seq x y z
N SER A 1 -1.28 17.27 -2.30
CA SER A 1 -1.99 16.00 -2.07
C SER A 1 -1.90 15.52 -0.61
N GLY A 2 -0.83 15.85 0.14
CA GLY A 2 -0.61 15.28 1.49
C GLY A 2 -0.30 13.78 1.44
N LYS A 3 0.00 13.25 0.24
CA LYS A 3 0.41 11.88 -0.01
C LYS A 3 1.88 11.74 0.42
N THR A 4 2.20 10.60 1.02
CA THR A 4 3.59 10.20 1.26
C THR A 4 4.19 9.71 -0.04
N ASP A 5 5.30 10.34 -0.48
CA ASP A 5 6.02 9.96 -1.71
C ASP A 5 7.32 9.19 -1.41
N ALA A 6 7.79 9.19 -0.16
CA ALA A 6 8.89 8.34 0.28
C ALA A 6 8.77 8.04 1.78
N SER A 7 9.09 6.81 2.15
CA SER A 7 9.08 6.34 3.52
C SER A 7 9.99 5.14 3.72
N THR A 8 10.28 4.82 4.99
CA THR A 8 10.99 3.60 5.38
C THR A 8 10.03 2.40 5.53
N GLN A 9 8.79 2.53 5.07
CA GLN A 9 7.73 1.51 5.19
C GLN A 9 6.85 1.50 3.94
N GLY A 10 6.76 0.37 3.24
CA GLY A 10 6.00 0.28 1.98
C GLY A 10 6.84 0.69 0.78
N ASP A 11 7.31 1.95 0.72
CA ASP A 11 8.10 2.45 -0.42
C ASP A 11 9.57 2.00 -0.40
N GLN A 12 10.05 1.50 0.75
CA GLN A 12 11.47 1.20 0.94
C GLN A 12 11.97 0.10 0.01
N SER A 13 11.16 -0.93 -0.27
CA SER A 13 11.58 -2.01 -1.16
C SER A 13 11.74 -1.52 -2.60
N THR A 14 10.90 -0.61 -3.07
CA THR A 14 11.04 0.06 -4.37
C THR A 14 12.38 0.79 -4.46
N GLN A 15 12.69 1.64 -3.47
CA GLN A 15 13.93 2.43 -3.43
C GLN A 15 15.18 1.54 -3.38
N LEU A 16 15.14 0.46 -2.58
CA LEU A 16 16.23 -0.50 -2.46
C LEU A 16 16.44 -1.28 -3.77
N LEU A 17 15.37 -1.79 -4.38
CA LEU A 17 15.47 -2.57 -5.60
C LEU A 17 15.86 -1.73 -6.82
N LEU A 18 15.44 -0.45 -6.88
CA LEU A 18 15.92 0.51 -7.86
C LEU A 18 17.44 0.66 -7.83
N ALA A 19 18.06 0.63 -6.65
CA ALA A 19 19.51 0.66 -6.52
C ALA A 19 20.14 -0.71 -6.83
N HIS A 20 19.69 -1.77 -6.16
CA HIS A 20 20.41 -3.04 -6.16
C HIS A 20 20.23 -3.85 -7.44
N VAL A 21 19.06 -3.83 -8.08
CA VAL A 21 18.82 -4.59 -9.31
C VAL A 21 19.84 -4.22 -10.40
N PRO A 22 19.93 -2.97 -10.88
CA PRO A 22 20.90 -2.65 -11.93
C PRO A 22 22.35 -2.81 -11.46
N MET A 23 22.66 -2.53 -10.19
CA MET A 23 24.03 -2.58 -9.68
C MET A 23 24.56 -4.01 -9.44
N LEU A 24 23.66 -4.97 -9.18
CA LEU A 24 23.99 -6.39 -9.10
C LEU A 24 24.23 -6.99 -10.48
N PHE A 25 23.41 -6.62 -11.47
CA PHE A 25 23.46 -7.25 -12.79
C PHE A 25 24.36 -6.53 -13.79
N HIS A 26 24.81 -5.30 -13.51
CA HIS A 26 25.86 -4.65 -14.30
C HIS A 26 27.25 -5.16 -13.88
N PRO A 27 28.11 -5.64 -14.80
CA PRO A 27 29.38 -6.27 -14.45
C PRO A 27 30.37 -5.33 -13.75
N ARG A 28 30.34 -4.04 -14.11
CA ARG A 28 31.26 -3.02 -13.58
C ARG A 28 30.71 -1.61 -13.70
N ALA A 29 29.67 -1.28 -12.93
CA ALA A 29 29.09 0.07 -12.95
C ALA A 29 29.99 1.04 -12.17
N GLU A 30 30.50 2.06 -12.83
CA GLU A 30 31.38 3.10 -12.25
C GLU A 30 30.71 4.48 -12.24
N SER A 31 29.78 4.74 -13.16
CA SER A 31 29.04 6.00 -13.29
C SER A 31 27.54 5.75 -13.25
N VAL A 32 26.85 6.39 -12.30
CA VAL A 32 25.41 6.19 -12.08
C VAL A 32 24.67 7.52 -12.06
N MET A 33 23.53 7.58 -12.72
CA MET A 33 22.59 8.70 -12.61
C MET A 33 21.30 8.21 -11.92
N VAL A 34 20.85 8.96 -10.91
CA VAL A 34 19.62 8.69 -10.16
C VAL A 34 18.67 9.86 -10.41
N LEU A 35 17.55 9.61 -11.11
CA LEU A 35 16.54 10.60 -11.41
C LEU A 35 15.45 10.58 -10.32
N GLY A 36 15.41 11.63 -9.51
CA GLY A 36 14.59 11.72 -8.30
C GLY A 36 15.41 11.37 -7.07
N LEU A 37 15.62 12.33 -6.16
CA LEU A 37 16.38 12.09 -4.92
C LEU A 37 15.46 11.57 -3.83
N ALA A 38 14.31 12.22 -3.62
CA ALA A 38 13.35 11.90 -2.57
C ALA A 38 14.02 11.73 -1.18
N SER A 39 14.06 10.50 -0.63
CA SER A 39 14.70 10.16 0.64
C SER A 39 16.22 10.03 0.57
N GLY A 40 16.77 9.94 -0.64
CA GLY A 40 18.17 9.61 -0.91
C GLY A 40 18.54 8.14 -0.76
N ILE A 41 17.61 7.26 -0.38
CA ILE A 41 17.91 5.82 -0.12
C ILE A 41 18.49 5.16 -1.38
N THR A 42 17.85 5.31 -2.54
CA THR A 42 18.34 4.70 -3.79
C THR A 42 19.77 5.13 -4.13
N ALA A 43 20.04 6.44 -4.13
CA ALA A 43 21.39 6.95 -4.38
C ALA A 43 22.39 6.53 -3.28
N GLY A 44 21.95 6.47 -2.02
CA GLY A 44 22.73 5.97 -0.90
C GLY A 44 23.12 4.50 -1.01
N GLU A 45 22.22 3.64 -1.47
CA GLU A 45 22.47 2.20 -1.65
C GLU A 45 23.40 1.92 -2.84
N VAL A 46 23.34 2.76 -3.88
CA VAL A 46 24.32 2.74 -4.99
C VAL A 46 25.75 2.96 -4.47
N LEU A 47 25.94 3.77 -3.42
CA LEU A 47 27.26 4.07 -2.85
C LEU A 47 27.94 2.88 -2.15
N HIS A 48 27.23 1.78 -1.87
CA HIS A 48 27.84 0.54 -1.39
C HIS A 48 28.70 -0.17 -2.45
N TYR A 49 28.43 0.11 -3.73
CA TYR A 49 29.15 -0.41 -4.87
C TYR A 49 30.39 0.45 -5.18
N PRO A 50 31.37 -0.08 -5.94
CA PRO A 50 32.60 0.64 -6.26
C PRO A 50 32.38 1.65 -7.40
N VAL A 51 31.39 2.53 -7.24
CA VAL A 51 31.13 3.64 -8.15
C VAL A 51 32.18 4.74 -7.98
N ARG A 52 32.54 5.39 -9.08
CA ARG A 52 33.38 6.59 -9.11
C ARG A 52 32.54 7.86 -8.95
N ARG A 53 31.30 7.84 -9.45
CA ARG A 53 30.40 8.99 -9.46
C ARG A 53 28.92 8.59 -9.45
N VAL A 54 28.13 9.30 -8.66
CA VAL A 54 26.66 9.24 -8.62
C VAL A 54 26.11 10.65 -8.82
N ASP A 55 25.42 10.89 -9.93
CA ASP A 55 24.68 12.13 -10.14
C ASP A 55 23.23 11.92 -9.70
N ALA A 56 22.83 12.53 -8.58
CA ALA A 56 21.47 12.43 -8.07
C ALA A 56 20.69 13.71 -8.37
N LEU A 57 19.68 13.61 -9.22
CA LEU A 57 18.90 14.74 -9.71
C LEU A 57 17.64 14.91 -8.87
N GLU A 58 17.35 16.16 -8.51
CA GLU A 58 16.14 16.53 -7.78
C GLU A 58 15.61 17.86 -8.28
N ILE A 59 14.32 17.95 -8.60
CA ILE A 59 13.74 19.19 -9.10
C ILE A 59 13.51 20.21 -7.99
N SER A 60 13.27 19.74 -6.75
CA SER A 60 12.95 20.61 -5.61
C SER A 60 14.10 20.72 -4.60
N PRO A 61 14.67 21.92 -4.39
CA PRO A 61 15.68 22.11 -3.34
C PRO A 61 15.11 21.86 -1.93
N GLU A 62 13.79 21.96 -1.72
CA GLU A 62 13.11 21.59 -0.47
C GLU A 62 13.23 20.10 -0.20
N VAL A 63 13.10 19.25 -1.23
CA VAL A 63 13.26 17.79 -1.11
C VAL A 63 14.71 17.45 -0.76
N VAL A 64 15.69 18.14 -1.35
CA VAL A 64 17.11 17.98 -0.96
C VAL A 64 17.32 18.28 0.53
N ARG A 65 16.69 19.33 1.07
CA ARG A 65 16.74 19.61 2.51
C ARG A 65 16.02 18.54 3.34
N ALA A 66 14.88 18.04 2.86
CA ALA A 66 14.10 17.01 3.54
C ALA A 66 14.80 15.64 3.55
N CYS A 67 15.63 15.34 2.55
CA CYS A 67 16.46 14.13 2.47
C CYS A 67 17.35 13.94 3.72
N ALA A 68 17.76 15.02 4.39
CA ALA A 68 18.51 14.94 5.66
C ALA A 68 17.73 14.24 6.79
N PHE A 69 16.40 14.24 6.77
CA PHE A 69 15.61 13.46 7.75
C PHE A 69 15.77 11.94 7.58
N PHE A 70 16.30 11.51 6.43
CA PHE A 70 16.56 10.12 6.09
C PHE A 70 18.03 9.72 6.24
N SER A 71 18.88 10.56 6.84
CA SER A 71 20.31 10.25 7.06
C SER A 71 20.59 8.87 7.68
N PRO A 72 19.77 8.32 8.60
CA PRO A 72 19.97 6.96 9.11
C PRO A 72 19.74 5.84 8.08
N TRP A 73 19.12 6.13 6.94
CA TRP A 73 18.73 5.15 5.91
C TRP A 73 19.35 5.39 4.54
N ASN A 74 19.88 6.59 4.27
CA ASN A 74 20.39 6.96 2.95
C ASN A 74 21.92 6.95 2.82
N ASN A 75 22.61 6.30 3.77
CA ASN A 75 24.06 6.06 3.72
C ASN A 75 24.91 7.32 3.53
N GLY A 76 24.45 8.46 4.06
CA GLY A 76 25.22 9.72 4.00
C GLY A 76 25.33 10.33 2.60
N VAL A 77 24.40 10.00 1.70
CA VAL A 77 24.42 10.40 0.28
C VAL A 77 24.66 11.89 0.04
N LEU A 78 24.12 12.76 0.89
CA LEU A 78 24.26 14.22 0.76
C LEU A 78 25.70 14.72 1.00
N THR A 79 26.55 13.91 1.59
CA THR A 79 27.92 14.27 2.01
C THR A 79 29.00 13.37 1.42
N ASP A 80 28.62 12.29 0.72
CA ASP A 80 29.61 11.39 0.10
C ASP A 80 30.28 12.10 -1.10
N PRO A 81 31.63 12.15 -1.16
CA PRO A 81 32.33 12.87 -2.21
C PRO A 81 32.15 12.28 -3.61
N ARG A 82 31.61 11.06 -3.72
CA ARG A 82 31.26 10.43 -4.99
C ARG A 82 29.89 10.85 -5.49
N CYS A 83 29.05 11.46 -4.65
CA CYS A 83 27.70 11.87 -5.01
C CYS A 83 27.64 13.38 -5.28
N GLU A 84 27.08 13.75 -6.42
CA GLU A 84 26.77 15.14 -6.78
C GLU A 84 25.24 15.30 -6.81
N ILE A 85 24.72 16.20 -5.97
CA ILE A 85 23.30 16.56 -5.98
C ILE A 85 23.09 17.67 -7.03
N ILE A 86 22.28 17.39 -8.04
CA ILE A 86 22.00 18.30 -9.14
C ILE A 86 20.54 18.76 -9.03
N VAL A 87 20.34 20.03 -8.67
CA VAL A 87 18.99 20.62 -8.56
C VAL A 87 18.52 21.06 -9.94
N GLN A 88 17.83 20.18 -10.65
CA GLN A 88 17.36 20.41 -12.02
C GLN A 88 16.20 19.47 -12.38
N ASP A 89 15.38 19.89 -13.34
CA ASP A 89 14.44 19.00 -14.02
C ASP A 89 15.17 17.84 -14.73
N ALA A 90 14.74 16.61 -14.44
CA ALA A 90 15.37 15.39 -14.94
C ALA A 90 15.31 15.29 -16.48
N ARG A 91 14.17 15.64 -17.10
CA ARG A 91 14.01 15.58 -18.56
C ARG A 91 14.97 16.54 -19.25
N SER A 92 15.00 17.80 -18.80
CA SER A 92 15.88 18.83 -19.32
C SER A 92 17.35 18.45 -19.14
N HIS A 93 17.73 17.90 -17.99
CA HIS A 93 19.09 17.46 -17.75
C HIS A 93 19.53 16.33 -18.69
N VAL A 94 18.73 15.27 -18.81
CA VAL A 94 19.04 14.10 -19.66
C VAL A 94 19.20 14.50 -21.13
N VAL A 95 18.36 15.42 -21.60
CA VAL A 95 18.44 15.93 -22.98
C VAL A 95 19.73 16.73 -23.20
N LEU A 96 20.15 17.55 -22.24
CA LEU A 96 21.24 18.52 -22.41
C LEU A 96 22.63 18.02 -21.99
N THR A 97 22.73 17.07 -21.06
CA THR A 97 24.03 16.58 -20.55
C THR A 97 24.76 15.73 -21.58
N ASP A 98 26.05 15.94 -21.83
CA ASP A 98 26.83 15.05 -22.69
C ASP A 98 27.42 13.83 -21.97
N ARG A 99 27.21 13.73 -20.66
CA ARG A 99 27.69 12.60 -19.87
C ARG A 99 26.92 11.33 -20.22
N ARG A 100 27.63 10.21 -20.15
CA ARG A 100 27.07 8.87 -20.24
C ARG A 100 27.29 8.11 -18.94
N TYR A 101 26.39 7.18 -18.67
CA TYR A 101 26.33 6.44 -17.42
C TYR A 101 26.23 4.95 -17.67
N ASP A 102 26.81 4.15 -16.77
CA ASP A 102 26.68 2.69 -16.81
C ASP A 102 25.29 2.26 -16.32
N VAL A 103 24.76 3.00 -15.35
CA VAL A 103 23.42 2.77 -14.80
C VAL A 103 22.66 4.08 -14.74
N ILE A 104 21.40 4.06 -15.15
CA ILE A 104 20.43 5.13 -14.90
C ILE A 104 19.25 4.54 -14.15
N THR A 105 18.89 5.12 -13.00
CA THR A 105 17.67 4.76 -12.27
C THR A 105 16.73 5.94 -12.24
N SER A 106 15.42 5.68 -12.19
CA SER A 106 14.43 6.74 -12.24
C SER A 106 13.20 6.40 -11.41
N GLU A 107 12.88 7.29 -10.48
CA GLU A 107 11.74 7.23 -9.57
C GLU A 107 11.03 8.60 -9.56
N PRO A 108 10.39 8.99 -10.68
CA PRO A 108 9.61 10.21 -10.74
C PRO A 108 8.33 10.07 -9.93
N SER A 109 7.61 11.17 -9.76
CA SER A 109 6.28 11.12 -9.14
C SER A 109 5.25 10.38 -10.03
N ASN A 110 4.00 10.30 -9.59
CA ASN A 110 2.97 9.56 -10.31
C ASN A 110 2.67 10.16 -11.71
N PRO A 111 2.46 9.35 -12.76
CA PRO A 111 2.27 9.85 -14.14
C PRO A 111 1.04 10.73 -14.36
N TRP A 112 0.05 10.66 -13.46
CA TRP A 112 -1.14 11.53 -13.50
C TRP A 112 -0.86 12.93 -12.94
N MET A 113 0.31 13.18 -12.35
CA MET A 113 0.71 14.53 -12.00
C MET A 113 1.14 15.30 -13.24
N ALA A 114 0.65 16.53 -13.36
CA ALA A 114 0.91 17.39 -14.52
C ALA A 114 2.41 17.51 -14.81
N GLY A 115 2.78 17.26 -16.07
CA GLY A 115 4.17 17.33 -16.55
C GLY A 115 5.02 16.08 -16.28
N VAL A 116 4.58 15.16 -15.42
CA VAL A 116 5.33 13.95 -15.08
C VAL A 116 5.20 12.88 -16.16
N ALA A 117 4.09 12.84 -16.91
CA ALA A 117 3.92 11.91 -18.03
C ALA A 117 5.01 12.06 -19.11
N GLY A 118 5.64 13.25 -19.21
CA GLY A 118 6.77 13.49 -20.10
C GLY A 118 7.97 12.56 -19.86
N LEU A 119 8.13 12.06 -18.63
CA LEU A 119 9.17 11.10 -18.23
C LEU A 119 8.85 9.64 -18.60
N PHE A 120 7.75 9.41 -19.32
CA PHE A 120 7.31 8.08 -19.75
C PHE A 120 7.12 7.98 -21.27
N THR A 121 7.62 8.97 -22.03
CA THR A 121 7.47 9.04 -23.49
C THR A 121 8.58 8.30 -24.24
N GLU A 122 8.31 7.90 -25.49
CA GLU A 122 9.33 7.32 -26.37
C GLU A 122 10.55 8.25 -26.54
N GLU A 123 10.35 9.56 -26.65
CA GLU A 123 11.43 10.54 -26.76
C GLU A 123 12.29 10.60 -25.49
N PHE A 124 11.68 10.60 -24.30
CA PHE A 124 12.44 10.57 -23.05
C PHE A 124 13.23 9.28 -22.90
N PHE A 125 12.61 8.12 -23.17
CA PHE A 125 13.33 6.85 -23.14
C PHE A 125 14.47 6.81 -24.16
N ALA A 126 14.29 7.39 -25.35
CA ALA A 126 15.36 7.48 -26.36
C ALA A 126 16.51 8.36 -25.88
N ALA A 127 16.20 9.48 -25.21
CA ALA A 127 17.21 10.34 -24.58
C ALA A 127 17.98 9.56 -23.50
N ILE A 128 17.30 8.83 -22.61
CA ILE A 128 17.93 7.95 -21.61
C ILE A 128 18.84 6.92 -22.26
N ARG A 129 18.37 6.20 -23.29
CA ARG A 129 19.18 5.20 -24.02
C ARG A 129 20.45 5.82 -24.62
N SER A 130 20.35 7.06 -25.13
CA SER A 130 21.48 7.79 -25.69
C SER A 130 22.51 8.18 -24.62
N ARG A 131 22.10 8.31 -23.35
CA ARG A 131 22.98 8.60 -22.20
C ARG A 131 23.47 7.36 -21.44
N LEU A 132 23.06 6.15 -21.80
CA LEU A 132 23.72 4.95 -21.30
C LEU A 132 25.09 4.76 -21.96
N ASN A 133 26.00 4.02 -21.32
CA ASN A 133 27.22 3.42 -21.90
C ASN A 133 26.87 2.05 -22.55
N PRO A 134 27.72 1.50 -23.44
CA PRO A 134 27.58 0.11 -23.88
C PRO A 134 27.54 -0.85 -22.67
N GLY A 135 26.61 -1.79 -22.69
CA GLY A 135 26.29 -2.67 -21.57
C GLY A 135 25.42 -2.03 -20.47
N GLY A 136 25.04 -0.75 -20.63
CA GLY A 136 24.35 0.00 -19.60
C GLY A 136 22.91 -0.45 -19.33
N ILE A 137 22.48 -0.25 -18.09
CA ILE A 137 21.16 -0.67 -17.59
C ILE A 137 20.35 0.56 -17.17
N PHE A 138 19.10 0.63 -17.63
CA PHE A 138 18.13 1.62 -17.17
C PHE A 138 17.03 0.94 -16.35
N VAL A 139 16.68 1.50 -15.19
CA VAL A 139 15.57 1.00 -14.37
C VAL A 139 14.61 2.13 -14.02
N GLN A 140 13.34 1.93 -14.34
CA GLN A 140 12.27 2.92 -14.13
C GLN A 140 11.16 2.32 -13.27
N TRP A 141 10.80 2.99 -12.18
CA TRP A 141 9.61 2.65 -11.40
C TRP A 141 8.32 3.05 -12.13
N LEU A 142 7.28 2.21 -12.01
CA LEU A 142 5.89 2.50 -12.37
C LEU A 142 4.91 1.80 -11.42
N HIS A 143 3.86 2.51 -11.00
CA HIS A 143 2.77 1.94 -10.21
C HIS A 143 1.55 1.56 -11.08
N SER A 144 0.69 0.65 -10.60
CA SER A 144 -0.59 0.31 -11.22
C SER A 144 -1.83 0.80 -10.46
N TYR A 145 -1.67 1.30 -9.23
CA TYR A 145 -2.78 1.90 -8.49
C TYR A 145 -3.18 3.26 -9.09
N GLN A 146 -4.45 3.67 -9.00
CA GLN A 146 -4.91 4.99 -9.50
C GLN A 146 -4.56 5.25 -10.99
N MET A 147 -4.53 4.18 -11.79
CA MET A 147 -4.22 4.21 -13.21
C MET A 147 -5.02 3.11 -13.91
N ASP A 148 -5.36 3.32 -15.18
CA ASP A 148 -5.98 2.29 -16.01
C ASP A 148 -4.92 1.45 -16.75
N TRP A 149 -5.34 0.28 -17.20
CA TRP A 149 -4.48 -0.61 -17.96
C TRP A 149 -3.95 0.03 -19.23
N GLU A 150 -4.77 0.83 -19.91
CA GLU A 150 -4.37 1.42 -21.20
C GLU A 150 -3.21 2.42 -21.03
N SER A 151 -3.19 3.21 -19.95
CA SER A 151 -2.05 4.08 -19.62
C SER A 151 -0.82 3.26 -19.24
N PHE A 152 -0.97 2.24 -18.40
CA PHE A 152 0.14 1.35 -18.03
C PHE A 152 0.75 0.66 -19.26
N ALA A 153 -0.08 0.12 -20.14
CA ALA A 153 0.34 -0.55 -21.36
C ALA A 153 0.94 0.43 -22.37
N ALA A 154 0.44 1.67 -22.46
CA ALA A 154 1.03 2.70 -23.32
C ALA A 154 2.48 3.03 -22.93
N ILE A 155 2.78 3.13 -21.63
CA ILE A 155 4.14 3.31 -21.11
C ILE A 155 5.01 2.09 -21.43
N GLY A 156 4.51 0.88 -21.14
CA GLY A 156 5.22 -0.36 -21.45
C GLY A 156 5.57 -0.52 -22.94
N ARG A 157 4.65 -0.18 -23.84
CA ARG A 157 4.88 -0.18 -25.30
C ARG A 157 5.89 0.88 -25.74
N ALA A 158 5.81 2.09 -25.17
CA ALA A 158 6.78 3.14 -25.46
C ALA A 158 8.21 2.72 -25.07
N LEU A 159 8.33 2.06 -23.92
CA LEU A 159 9.58 1.54 -23.41
C LEU A 159 10.12 0.40 -24.29
N GLU A 160 9.29 -0.61 -24.63
CA GLU A 160 9.69 -1.75 -25.48
C GLU A 160 10.19 -1.32 -26.87
N ARG A 161 9.60 -0.26 -27.46
CA ARG A 161 10.07 0.28 -28.76
C ARG A 161 11.48 0.85 -28.69
N VAL A 162 11.87 1.40 -27.54
CA VAL A 162 13.20 2.00 -27.35
C VAL A 162 14.19 0.99 -26.81
N PHE A 163 13.76 0.11 -25.91
CA PHE A 163 14.54 -0.91 -25.23
C PHE A 163 13.90 -2.30 -25.45
N PRO A 164 14.07 -2.90 -26.63
CA PRO A 164 13.50 -4.21 -26.92
C PRO A 164 14.12 -5.28 -26.02
N GLY A 165 13.30 -6.20 -25.51
CA GLY A 165 13.74 -7.27 -24.61
C GLY A 165 13.98 -6.79 -23.17
N SER A 166 13.16 -5.85 -22.72
CA SER A 166 13.11 -5.42 -21.32
C SER A 166 12.32 -6.41 -20.46
N LEU A 167 12.46 -6.30 -19.14
CA LEU A 167 11.72 -7.14 -18.19
C LEU A 167 10.99 -6.32 -17.14
N LEU A 168 9.92 -6.89 -16.61
CA LEU A 168 9.08 -6.33 -15.58
C LEU A 168 9.33 -7.08 -14.27
N LEU A 169 9.68 -6.34 -13.22
CA LEU A 169 9.95 -6.88 -11.89
C LEU A 169 8.98 -6.25 -10.88
N LYS A 170 8.48 -7.02 -9.91
CA LYS A 170 7.68 -6.51 -8.79
C LYS A 170 8.57 -6.07 -7.63
N THR A 171 8.24 -4.95 -6.97
CA THR A 171 9.05 -4.48 -5.83
C THR A 171 8.64 -5.08 -4.48
N ALA A 172 7.50 -5.78 -4.44
CA ALA A 172 6.98 -6.48 -3.28
C ALA A 172 6.08 -7.65 -3.72
N THR A 173 5.85 -8.59 -2.80
CA THR A 173 4.94 -9.73 -3.03
C THR A 173 3.48 -9.31 -3.02
N VAL A 174 3.16 -8.29 -2.23
CA VAL A 174 1.86 -7.61 -2.19
C VAL A 174 2.10 -6.15 -2.52
N GLY A 175 1.34 -5.60 -3.47
CA GLY A 175 1.51 -4.23 -3.90
C GLY A 175 1.22 -4.05 -5.38
N SER A 176 1.48 -2.84 -5.85
CA SER A 176 1.13 -2.38 -7.19
C SER A 176 2.29 -1.61 -7.83
N ASP A 177 3.50 -1.84 -7.36
CA ASP A 177 4.72 -1.19 -7.81
C ASP A 177 5.60 -2.15 -8.61
N TYR A 178 6.10 -1.66 -9.73
CA TYR A 178 6.87 -2.41 -10.70
C TYR A 178 8.11 -1.63 -11.12
N LEU A 179 9.15 -2.37 -11.51
CA LEU A 179 10.34 -1.85 -12.16
C LEU A 179 10.41 -2.36 -13.59
N PHE A 180 10.52 -1.45 -14.55
CA PHE A 180 10.97 -1.76 -15.89
C PHE A 180 12.49 -1.79 -15.89
N VAL A 181 13.07 -2.96 -16.16
CA VAL A 181 14.53 -3.15 -16.24
C VAL A 181 14.91 -3.30 -17.71
N CYS A 182 15.69 -2.35 -18.19
CA CYS A 182 15.94 -2.11 -19.61
C CYS A 182 17.45 -2.17 -19.87
N PHE A 183 17.84 -2.72 -21.02
CA PHE A 183 19.24 -2.95 -21.36
C PHE A 183 19.54 -2.26 -22.69
N ARG A 184 20.65 -1.52 -22.73
CA ARG A 184 20.95 -0.67 -23.90
C ARG A 184 21.12 -1.46 -25.21
N ASP A 185 21.84 -2.58 -25.14
CA ASP A 185 22.41 -3.28 -26.31
C ASP A 185 21.65 -4.54 -26.73
N GLY A 186 20.44 -4.76 -26.21
CA GLY A 186 19.61 -5.91 -26.58
C GLY A 186 18.97 -6.58 -25.37
N PRO A 187 18.38 -7.78 -25.53
CA PRO A 187 17.57 -8.40 -24.50
C PRO A 187 18.37 -8.68 -23.24
N ALA A 188 17.72 -8.35 -22.13
CA ALA A 188 18.17 -8.56 -20.76
C ALA A 188 18.71 -9.96 -20.50
N ARG A 189 19.78 -10.02 -19.69
CA ARG A 189 20.12 -11.21 -18.92
C ARG A 189 20.37 -10.78 -17.49
N LEU A 190 19.55 -11.28 -16.57
CA LEU A 190 19.82 -11.15 -15.15
C LEU A 190 20.91 -12.17 -14.79
N ASP A 191 22.12 -11.93 -15.31
CA ASP A 191 23.27 -12.84 -15.22
C ASP A 191 23.57 -13.17 -13.75
N ARG A 192 23.24 -14.40 -13.37
CA ARG A 192 23.42 -14.85 -11.99
C ARG A 192 24.88 -14.84 -11.56
N ALA A 193 25.81 -15.17 -12.45
CA ALA A 193 27.24 -15.19 -12.13
C ALA A 193 27.76 -13.76 -11.93
N VAL A 194 27.25 -12.78 -12.70
CA VAL A 194 27.52 -11.37 -12.45
C VAL A 194 26.97 -10.96 -11.09
N ALA A 195 25.70 -11.23 -10.81
CA ALA A 195 25.08 -10.89 -9.52
C ALA A 195 25.80 -11.54 -8.34
N GLN A 196 26.25 -12.78 -8.47
CA GLN A 196 27.02 -13.48 -7.45
C GLN A 196 28.36 -12.78 -7.14
N ARG A 197 29.07 -12.29 -8.16
CA ARG A 197 30.31 -11.51 -7.98
C ARG A 197 30.06 -10.15 -7.34
N ARG A 198 28.88 -9.57 -7.57
CA ARG A 198 28.49 -8.24 -7.06
C ARG A 198 27.80 -8.31 -5.69
N LEU A 199 27.36 -9.48 -5.27
CA LEU A 199 26.65 -9.73 -4.01
C LEU A 199 27.31 -9.13 -2.76
N PRO A 200 28.66 -9.19 -2.59
CA PRO A 200 29.30 -8.63 -1.40
C PRO A 200 29.08 -7.11 -1.23
N PHE A 201 28.77 -6.38 -2.29
CA PHE A 201 28.43 -4.96 -2.20
C PHE A 201 27.00 -4.76 -1.69
N ALA A 202 26.04 -5.52 -2.20
CA ALA A 202 24.65 -5.48 -1.73
C ALA A 202 24.54 -5.89 -0.25
N GLN A 203 25.37 -6.84 0.20
CA GLN A 203 25.40 -7.32 1.58
C GLN A 203 25.93 -6.29 2.59
N ARG A 204 26.43 -5.14 2.14
CA ARG A 204 26.78 -4.00 3.01
C ARG A 204 25.56 -3.18 3.45
N SER A 205 24.42 -3.36 2.78
CA SER A 205 23.19 -2.66 3.11
C SER A 205 22.74 -3.01 4.53
N ALA A 206 22.47 -2.00 5.34
CA ALA A 206 21.79 -2.17 6.62
C ALA A 206 20.27 -2.35 6.45
N GLN A 207 19.74 -2.03 5.25
CA GLN A 207 18.31 -1.97 4.94
C GLN A 207 17.79 -3.19 4.21
N MET A 208 18.68 -3.98 3.59
CA MET A 208 18.34 -5.16 2.80
C MET A 208 19.27 -6.32 3.15
N ARG A 209 18.71 -7.52 3.34
CA ARG A 209 19.50 -8.75 3.47
C ARG A 209 19.28 -9.65 2.27
N LEU A 210 20.31 -9.75 1.43
CA LEU A 210 20.31 -10.61 0.26
C LEU A 210 21.33 -11.75 0.45
N PRO A 211 20.89 -12.95 0.87
CA PRO A 211 21.81 -14.07 1.08
C PRO A 211 22.32 -14.67 -0.24
N THR A 212 21.50 -14.64 -1.29
CA THR A 212 21.82 -15.13 -2.64
C THR A 212 21.10 -14.25 -3.67
N PRO A 213 21.66 -14.04 -4.87
CA PRO A 213 20.95 -13.40 -5.98
C PRO A 213 19.65 -14.12 -6.34
N ASP A 214 19.54 -15.41 -6.02
CA ASP A 214 18.38 -16.24 -6.34
C ASP A 214 17.06 -15.69 -5.77
N ALA A 215 17.12 -14.93 -4.67
CA ALA A 215 15.94 -14.32 -4.04
C ALA A 215 15.26 -13.22 -4.90
N LEU A 216 15.94 -12.70 -5.92
CA LEU A 216 15.39 -11.67 -6.82
C LEU A 216 14.56 -12.26 -7.97
N TYR A 217 14.85 -13.48 -8.41
CA TYR A 217 14.20 -14.08 -9.58
C TYR A 217 12.70 -14.34 -9.41
N PRO A 218 12.17 -14.70 -8.22
CA PRO A 218 10.72 -14.78 -7.99
C PRO A 218 9.98 -13.47 -8.23
N LEU A 219 10.68 -12.33 -8.17
CA LEU A 219 10.10 -11.02 -8.44
C LEU A 219 9.98 -10.71 -9.94
N VAL A 220 10.64 -11.49 -10.80
CA VAL A 220 10.54 -11.33 -12.24
C VAL A 220 9.18 -11.81 -12.71
N VAL A 221 8.44 -10.87 -13.27
CA VAL A 221 7.06 -11.05 -13.67
C VAL A 221 6.97 -11.52 -15.12
N THR A 222 7.60 -10.79 -16.03
CA THR A 222 7.64 -11.15 -17.45
C THR A 222 8.87 -10.52 -18.12
N GLU A 223 9.35 -11.18 -19.15
CA GLU A 223 10.41 -10.76 -20.08
C GLU A 223 9.85 -10.58 -21.51
N ASP A 224 8.52 -10.67 -21.67
CA ASP A 224 7.83 -10.56 -22.96
C ASP A 224 6.79 -9.43 -22.92
N PHE A 225 7.27 -8.21 -23.20
CA PHE A 225 6.43 -7.02 -23.23
C PHE A 225 5.44 -7.01 -24.40
N PRO A 226 5.79 -7.49 -25.61
CA PRO A 226 4.81 -7.66 -26.67
C PRO A 226 3.62 -8.55 -26.26
N ALA A 227 3.86 -9.69 -25.61
CA ALA A 227 2.77 -10.55 -25.12
C ALA A 227 1.96 -9.91 -23.99
N LEU A 228 2.60 -9.11 -23.13
CA LEU A 228 1.93 -8.45 -22.01
C LEU A 228 1.09 -7.25 -22.45
N PHE A 229 1.65 -6.34 -23.25
CA PHE A 229 1.05 -5.04 -23.57
C PHE A 229 0.33 -5.00 -24.91
N GLY A 230 0.59 -5.99 -25.78
CA GLY A 230 0.01 -6.09 -27.11
C GLY A 230 0.29 -4.87 -27.99
N ASP A 231 -0.52 -4.73 -29.03
CA ASP A 231 -0.51 -3.55 -29.90
C ASP A 231 -1.30 -2.40 -29.29
N GLY A 232 -0.95 -1.17 -29.67
CA GLY A 232 -1.67 0.02 -29.25
C GLY A 232 -1.00 1.32 -29.67
N PRO A 233 -1.64 2.46 -29.39
CA PRO A 233 -1.15 3.77 -29.81
C PRO A 233 0.25 4.06 -29.24
N ARG A 234 0.98 4.91 -29.94
CA ARG A 234 2.27 5.44 -29.49
C ARG A 234 2.06 6.50 -28.43
N HIS A 235 2.84 6.40 -27.35
CA HIS A 235 2.88 7.42 -26.31
C HIS A 235 4.14 8.26 -26.51
N THR A 236 3.94 9.45 -27.10
CA THR A 236 5.02 10.36 -27.48
C THR A 236 4.74 11.76 -26.95
N GLU A 237 5.73 12.64 -27.00
CA GLU A 237 5.51 14.05 -26.62
C GLU A 237 4.45 14.74 -27.49
N ARG A 238 4.33 14.34 -28.76
CA ARG A 238 3.28 14.84 -29.68
C ARG A 238 1.93 14.15 -29.52
N ARG A 239 1.90 13.00 -28.85
CA ARG A 239 0.68 12.21 -28.55
C ARG A 239 0.76 11.71 -27.10
N PRO A 240 0.66 12.60 -26.10
CA PRO A 240 0.91 12.24 -24.71
C PRO A 240 -0.35 11.63 -24.07
N SER A 241 -0.77 10.46 -24.54
CA SER A 241 -1.99 9.78 -24.07
C SER A 241 -2.07 9.67 -22.54
N VAL A 242 -0.96 9.33 -21.86
CA VAL A 242 -0.90 9.19 -20.39
C VAL A 242 -1.24 10.50 -19.67
N GLU A 243 -0.80 11.66 -20.16
CA GLU A 243 -1.09 12.98 -19.55
C GLU A 243 -2.60 13.25 -19.48
N PHE A 244 -3.39 12.73 -20.43
CA PHE A 244 -4.83 12.96 -20.49
C PHE A 244 -5.66 11.79 -19.94
N LEU A 245 -5.18 10.56 -20.05
CA LEU A 245 -5.89 9.36 -19.61
C LEU A 245 -5.68 9.07 -18.11
N ALA A 246 -4.45 9.18 -17.62
CA ALA A 246 -4.13 8.84 -16.24
C ALA A 246 -4.93 9.70 -15.22
N PRO A 247 -5.07 11.03 -15.38
CA PRO A 247 -5.86 11.85 -14.45
C PRO A 247 -7.35 11.47 -14.37
N ARG A 248 -7.94 10.96 -15.47
CA ARG A 248 -9.35 10.56 -15.51
C ARG A 248 -9.65 9.36 -14.61
N ASN A 249 -8.65 8.52 -14.38
CA ASN A 249 -8.78 7.24 -13.68
C ASN A 249 -8.11 7.24 -12.30
N VAL A 250 -7.71 8.40 -11.78
CA VAL A 250 -7.19 8.55 -10.40
C VAL A 250 -8.22 8.09 -9.35
N THR A 251 -9.52 8.24 -9.65
CA THR A 251 -10.63 7.77 -8.82
C THR A 251 -11.21 6.43 -9.27
N GLY A 252 -10.70 5.86 -10.37
CA GLY A 252 -11.14 4.58 -10.91
C GLY A 252 -10.51 3.42 -10.13
N GLY A 253 -11.32 2.66 -9.41
CA GLY A 253 -10.95 1.34 -8.89
C GLY A 253 -11.72 0.27 -9.65
N GLY A 254 -11.06 -0.80 -10.07
CA GLY A 254 -11.78 -1.95 -10.67
C GLY A 254 -10.98 -2.86 -11.59
N GLU A 255 -9.82 -2.45 -12.10
CA GLU A 255 -9.00 -3.33 -12.95
C GLU A 255 -8.03 -4.18 -12.12
N ASP A 256 -8.14 -5.50 -12.26
CA ASP A 256 -7.21 -6.46 -11.63
C ASP A 256 -5.93 -6.59 -12.48
N PHE A 257 -5.04 -5.60 -12.32
CA PHE A 257 -3.71 -5.59 -12.95
C PHE A 257 -2.93 -6.87 -12.67
N SER A 258 -2.96 -7.34 -11.43
CA SER A 258 -2.21 -8.53 -11.03
C SER A 258 -2.66 -9.74 -11.85
N ARG A 259 -3.97 -9.93 -12.05
CA ARG A 259 -4.48 -11.03 -12.89
C ARG A 259 -4.04 -10.91 -14.35
N ARG A 260 -4.15 -9.72 -14.97
CA ARG A 260 -3.72 -9.53 -16.37
C ARG A 260 -2.24 -9.83 -16.54
N ILE A 261 -1.43 -9.27 -15.66
CA ILE A 261 0.03 -9.44 -15.69
C ILE A 261 0.43 -10.90 -15.47
N MET A 262 -0.22 -11.59 -14.52
CA MET A 262 0.06 -13.02 -14.28
C MET A 262 -0.40 -13.91 -15.43
N ALA A 263 -1.51 -13.60 -16.10
CA ALA A 263 -1.97 -14.35 -17.27
C ALA A 263 -0.99 -14.28 -18.45
N ALA A 264 -0.27 -13.16 -18.59
CA ALA A 264 0.74 -12.95 -19.62
C ALA A 264 2.18 -13.22 -19.15
N ARG A 265 2.37 -13.87 -17.98
CA ARG A 265 3.71 -14.20 -17.47
C ARG A 265 4.47 -15.09 -18.45
N ARG A 266 5.61 -14.59 -18.92
CA ARG A 266 6.58 -15.29 -19.76
C ARG A 266 7.97 -14.96 -19.24
N VAL A 267 8.69 -15.95 -18.73
CA VAL A 267 10.07 -15.78 -18.25
C VAL A 267 11.02 -16.61 -19.10
N GLY A 268 12.21 -16.09 -19.38
CA GLY A 268 13.29 -16.69 -20.15
C GLY A 268 14.00 -17.83 -19.41
N PRO A 269 14.94 -18.52 -20.10
CA PRO A 269 15.63 -19.70 -19.55
C PRO A 269 16.41 -19.38 -18.27
N GLU A 270 17.12 -18.26 -18.22
CA GLU A 270 17.92 -17.89 -17.04
C GLU A 270 17.08 -17.72 -15.78
N VAL A 271 15.92 -17.06 -15.88
CA VAL A 271 15.00 -16.88 -14.76
C VAL A 271 14.35 -18.21 -14.38
N ARG A 272 13.99 -19.06 -15.35
CA ARG A 272 13.47 -20.40 -15.07
C ARG A 272 14.48 -21.27 -14.34
N ASP A 273 15.71 -21.34 -14.85
CA ASP A 273 16.80 -22.09 -14.23
C ASP A 273 17.05 -21.61 -12.81
N ALA A 274 16.97 -20.29 -12.56
CA ALA A 274 17.10 -19.73 -11.22
C ALA A 274 15.97 -20.14 -10.26
N LEU A 275 14.74 -20.22 -10.76
CA LEU A 275 13.58 -20.66 -9.98
C LEU A 275 13.61 -22.16 -9.69
N GLU A 276 14.16 -22.96 -10.60
CA GLU A 276 14.24 -24.43 -10.49
C GLU A 276 15.45 -24.91 -9.67
N ARG A 277 16.43 -24.04 -9.39
CA ARG A 277 17.62 -24.35 -8.56
C ARG A 277 17.30 -24.75 -7.12
N HIS A 278 16.19 -24.25 -6.58
CA HIS A 278 15.77 -24.48 -5.20
C HIS A 278 14.47 -25.27 -5.20
N ALA A 279 14.27 -26.10 -4.17
CA ALA A 279 12.95 -26.69 -3.98
C ALA A 279 11.91 -25.55 -3.83
N PRO A 280 10.68 -25.67 -4.38
CA PRO A 280 9.69 -24.59 -4.33
C PRO A 280 9.43 -24.04 -2.91
N ARG A 281 9.54 -24.89 -1.89
CA ARG A 281 9.40 -24.53 -0.47
C ARG A 281 10.57 -23.69 0.03
N GLU A 282 11.79 -24.10 -0.30
CA GLU A 282 13.01 -23.37 0.03
C GLU A 282 13.03 -21.99 -0.64
N MET A 283 12.65 -21.92 -1.92
CA MET A 283 12.50 -20.64 -2.64
C MET A 283 11.46 -19.73 -1.97
N SER A 284 10.34 -20.29 -1.50
CA SER A 284 9.29 -19.53 -0.81
C SER A 284 9.80 -18.96 0.53
N LEU A 285 10.57 -19.74 1.28
CA LEU A 285 11.20 -19.29 2.52
C LEU A 285 12.27 -18.23 2.27
N LEU A 286 13.12 -18.43 1.26
CA LEU A 286 14.12 -17.47 0.81
C LEU A 286 13.48 -16.12 0.43
N LEU A 287 12.39 -16.16 -0.35
CA LEU A 287 11.64 -14.97 -0.71
C LEU A 287 11.04 -14.29 0.52
N ALA A 288 10.48 -15.05 1.46
CA ALA A 288 9.94 -14.51 2.70
C ALA A 288 11.00 -13.78 3.53
N GLU A 289 12.19 -14.36 3.69
CA GLU A 289 13.30 -13.73 4.38
C GLU A 289 13.77 -12.44 3.70
N PHE A 290 13.86 -12.48 2.38
CA PHE A 290 14.25 -11.34 1.58
C PHE A 290 13.25 -10.19 1.71
N MET A 291 11.95 -10.47 1.55
CA MET A 291 10.87 -9.48 1.71
C MET A 291 10.84 -8.89 3.11
N ALA A 292 10.87 -9.74 4.15
CA ALA A 292 10.89 -9.29 5.53
C ALA A 292 12.10 -8.41 5.85
N SER A 293 13.25 -8.63 5.19
CA SER A 293 14.43 -7.80 5.38
C SER A 293 14.24 -6.34 4.94
N MET A 294 13.38 -6.10 3.95
CA MET A 294 13.08 -4.78 3.37
C MET A 294 11.79 -4.18 3.93
N ASN A 295 11.35 -4.62 5.12
CA ASN A 295 10.07 -4.22 5.72
C ASN A 295 8.83 -4.55 4.87
N VAL A 296 8.91 -5.54 3.98
CA VAL A 296 7.76 -6.05 3.24
C VAL A 296 7.14 -7.21 4.03
N PRO A 297 5.83 -7.21 4.31
CA PRO A 297 5.19 -8.29 5.07
C PRO A 297 5.39 -9.65 4.40
N PRO A 298 6.01 -10.63 5.08
CA PRO A 298 6.23 -11.96 4.50
C PRO A 298 5.00 -12.88 4.58
N PHE A 299 3.84 -12.33 4.97
CA PHE A 299 2.65 -13.10 5.33
C PHE A 299 2.12 -13.92 4.14
N GLY A 300 1.88 -15.22 4.38
CA GLY A 300 1.34 -16.13 3.39
C GLY A 300 2.32 -16.56 2.29
N LEU A 301 3.60 -16.17 2.37
CA LEU A 301 4.62 -16.59 1.41
C LEU A 301 5.11 -18.02 1.65
N TYR A 302 5.09 -18.48 2.90
CA TYR A 302 5.48 -19.84 3.26
C TYR A 302 4.35 -20.54 4.02
N ALA A 303 4.05 -21.78 3.66
CA ALA A 303 3.00 -22.59 4.28
C ALA A 303 3.60 -23.50 5.36
N ALA A 304 3.76 -22.97 6.58
CA ALA A 304 4.46 -23.64 7.68
C ALA A 304 3.90 -25.01 8.06
N GLU A 305 2.57 -25.17 8.05
CA GLU A 305 1.89 -26.43 8.40
C GLU A 305 2.26 -27.63 7.52
N ARG A 306 2.75 -27.37 6.30
CA ARG A 306 3.09 -28.39 5.31
C ARG A 306 4.61 -28.57 5.16
N GLY A 307 5.39 -27.76 5.86
CA GLY A 307 6.85 -27.66 5.77
C GLY A 307 7.60 -28.72 6.59
N ALA A 308 8.90 -28.84 6.35
CA ALA A 308 9.77 -29.57 7.28
C ALA A 308 9.85 -28.81 8.62
N ALA A 309 9.99 -29.52 9.74
CA ALA A 309 9.98 -28.90 11.07
C ALA A 309 11.00 -27.77 11.23
N GLU A 310 12.19 -27.92 10.65
CA GLU A 310 13.26 -26.92 10.68
C GLU A 310 12.91 -25.66 9.88
N GLU A 311 12.38 -25.82 8.66
CA GLU A 311 11.95 -24.70 7.82
C GLU A 311 10.79 -23.93 8.44
N ALA A 312 9.82 -24.65 9.02
CA ALA A 312 8.69 -24.07 9.73
C ALA A 312 9.15 -23.24 10.94
N GLU A 313 10.11 -23.75 11.71
CA GLU A 313 10.68 -23.00 12.83
C GLU A 313 11.45 -21.76 12.34
N ARG A 314 12.23 -21.88 11.26
CA ARG A 314 12.94 -20.74 10.65
C ARG A 314 11.98 -19.65 10.20
N TYR A 315 10.88 -20.00 9.55
CA TYR A 315 9.84 -19.05 9.16
C TYR A 315 9.14 -18.42 10.39
N ARG A 316 8.87 -19.21 11.44
CA ARG A 316 8.28 -18.72 12.67
C ARG A 316 9.16 -17.66 13.36
N VAL A 317 10.46 -17.93 13.45
CA VAL A 317 11.45 -16.98 13.99
C VAL A 317 11.54 -15.71 13.14
N LEU A 318 11.48 -15.85 11.81
CA LEU A 318 11.43 -14.72 10.88
C LEU A 318 10.21 -13.83 11.14
N LEU A 319 9.02 -14.43 11.20
CA LEU A 319 7.76 -13.73 11.44
C LEU A 319 7.77 -12.98 12.78
N GLU A 320 8.19 -13.65 13.84
CA GLU A 320 8.25 -13.06 15.18
C GLU A 320 9.22 -11.86 15.20
N ARG A 321 10.40 -12.00 14.60
CA ARG A 321 11.36 -10.89 14.47
C ARG A 321 10.76 -9.73 13.69
N TYR A 322 10.15 -10.00 12.53
CA TYR A 322 9.53 -8.98 11.68
C TYR A 322 8.45 -8.21 12.46
N CYS A 323 7.53 -8.92 13.11
CA CYS A 323 6.46 -8.32 13.91
C CYS A 323 7.00 -7.53 15.10
N ARG A 324 8.15 -7.91 15.66
CA ARG A 324 8.82 -7.17 16.74
C ARG A 324 9.39 -5.83 16.26
N THR A 325 10.08 -5.84 15.11
CA THR A 325 10.86 -4.67 14.64
C THR A 325 10.09 -3.72 13.74
N THR A 326 9.08 -4.21 13.03
CA THR A 326 8.39 -3.45 11.98
C THR A 326 6.98 -3.10 12.45
N PRO A 327 6.55 -1.83 12.34
CA PRO A 327 5.18 -1.44 12.68
C PRO A 327 4.18 -2.08 11.70
N VAL A 328 3.55 -3.17 12.11
CA VAL A 328 2.49 -3.81 11.32
C VAL A 328 1.14 -3.26 11.78
N THR A 329 0.42 -2.62 10.87
CA THR A 329 -0.91 -2.05 11.14
C THR A 329 -2.06 -2.96 10.70
N ASP A 330 -1.76 -3.98 9.90
CA ASP A 330 -2.74 -4.95 9.41
C ASP A 330 -2.16 -6.36 9.48
N PHE A 331 -2.79 -7.20 10.30
CA PHE A 331 -2.46 -8.62 10.46
C PHE A 331 -3.51 -9.53 9.79
N SER A 332 -4.42 -8.98 8.99
CA SER A 332 -5.48 -9.75 8.32
C SER A 332 -4.94 -10.83 7.37
N ALA A 333 -3.76 -10.61 6.79
CA ALA A 333 -3.07 -11.57 5.94
C ALA A 333 -2.56 -12.81 6.71
N LEU A 334 -2.34 -12.73 8.02
CA LEU A 334 -2.05 -13.90 8.86
C LEU A 334 -3.35 -14.64 9.14
N ARG A 335 -3.62 -15.71 8.40
CA ARG A 335 -4.87 -16.49 8.50
C ARG A 335 -4.91 -17.39 9.73
N ASP A 336 -3.75 -17.89 10.17
CA ASP A 336 -3.66 -18.67 11.41
C ASP A 336 -3.83 -17.73 12.62
N PRO A 337 -4.88 -17.92 13.45
CA PRO A 337 -5.10 -17.11 14.64
C PRO A 337 -3.96 -17.23 15.66
N VAL A 338 -3.26 -18.36 15.74
CA VAL A 338 -2.14 -18.58 16.67
C VAL A 338 -0.92 -17.77 16.24
N GLU A 339 -0.55 -17.83 14.96
CA GLU A 339 0.53 -16.99 14.41
C GLU A 339 0.21 -15.50 14.52
N ARG A 340 -1.03 -15.12 14.22
CA ARG A 340 -1.50 -13.74 14.36
C ARG A 340 -1.31 -13.23 15.78
N GLU A 341 -1.75 -14.02 16.77
CA GLU A 341 -1.64 -13.66 18.17
C GLU A 341 -0.18 -13.57 18.64
N ARG A 342 0.69 -14.49 18.19
CA ARG A 342 2.14 -14.41 18.47
C ARG A 342 2.76 -13.13 17.93
N CYS A 343 2.42 -12.74 16.71
CA CYS A 343 2.89 -11.51 16.09
C CYS A 343 2.41 -10.26 16.83
N LEU A 344 1.13 -10.23 17.24
CA LEU A 344 0.57 -9.13 18.03
C LEU A 344 1.25 -9.03 19.40
N ALA A 345 1.49 -10.17 20.08
CA ALA A 345 2.17 -10.22 21.36
C ALA A 345 3.64 -9.77 21.27
N ALA A 346 4.39 -10.25 20.27
CA ALA A 346 5.78 -9.84 20.05
C ALA A 346 5.90 -8.34 19.77
N ARG A 347 4.94 -7.75 19.03
CA ARG A 347 4.89 -6.31 18.78
C ARG A 347 4.58 -5.53 20.05
N GLU A 348 3.62 -5.98 20.84
CA GLU A 348 3.25 -5.37 22.12
C GLU A 348 4.42 -5.37 23.10
N GLU A 349 5.11 -6.50 23.26
CA GLU A 349 6.32 -6.63 24.07
C GLU A 349 7.41 -5.64 23.61
N ALA A 350 7.65 -5.53 22.31
CA ALA A 350 8.64 -4.60 21.75
C ALA A 350 8.30 -3.13 22.09
N ILE A 351 7.03 -2.74 21.96
CA ILE A 351 6.60 -1.37 22.24
C ILE A 351 6.70 -1.09 23.74
N LEU A 352 6.33 -2.04 24.60
CA LEU A 352 6.48 -1.91 26.06
C LEU A 352 7.95 -1.77 26.46
N ALA A 353 8.83 -2.60 25.90
CA ALA A 353 10.27 -2.52 26.15
C ALA A 353 10.85 -1.18 25.67
N HIS A 354 10.44 -0.69 24.50
CA HIS A 354 10.85 0.63 24.01
C HIS A 354 10.34 1.74 24.93
N ALA A 355 9.06 1.70 25.32
CA ALA A 355 8.45 2.69 26.21
C ALA A 355 9.12 2.73 27.59
N ALA A 356 9.55 1.59 28.14
CA ALA A 356 10.26 1.52 29.41
C ALA A 356 11.61 2.25 29.40
N GLY A 357 12.24 2.38 28.22
CA GLY A 357 13.49 3.14 28.05
C GLY A 357 13.30 4.66 27.85
N LEU A 358 12.06 5.15 27.77
CA LEU A 358 11.74 6.55 27.51
C LEU A 358 11.48 7.30 28.82
N THR A 359 12.54 7.63 29.56
CA THR A 359 12.44 8.24 30.90
C THR A 359 12.61 9.76 30.91
N GLU A 360 13.15 10.36 29.85
CA GLU A 360 13.48 11.78 29.83
C GLU A 360 12.28 12.66 29.43
N PRO A 361 12.19 13.92 29.90
CA PRO A 361 11.10 14.83 29.55
C PRO A 361 10.92 15.02 28.03
N GLN A 362 12.02 15.03 27.28
CA GLN A 362 12.02 15.13 25.81
C GLN A 362 11.38 13.91 25.11
N ASP A 363 11.27 12.77 25.80
CA ASP A 363 10.68 11.56 25.27
C ASP A 363 9.16 11.51 25.40
N ALA A 364 8.53 12.46 26.11
CA ALA A 364 7.08 12.47 26.33
C ALA A 364 6.28 12.27 25.03
N ARG A 365 6.70 12.91 23.93
CA ARG A 365 6.04 12.76 22.62
C ARG A 365 6.20 11.35 22.05
N ARG A 366 7.36 10.70 22.23
CA ARG A 366 7.62 9.33 21.77
C ARG A 366 6.83 8.33 22.62
N LEU A 367 6.85 8.51 23.94
CA LEU A 367 6.10 7.69 24.89
C LEU A 367 4.59 7.74 24.60
N GLY A 368 4.06 8.94 24.30
CA GLY A 368 2.67 9.09 23.86
C GLY A 368 2.34 8.27 22.61
N ARG A 369 3.26 8.18 21.62
CA ARG A 369 3.07 7.35 20.43
C ARG A 369 3.07 5.86 20.78
N CYS A 370 3.97 5.40 21.65
CA CYS A 370 3.97 4.01 22.13
C CYS A 370 2.60 3.61 22.70
N TYR A 371 2.01 4.47 23.53
CA TYR A 371 0.67 4.21 24.09
C TYR A 371 -0.44 4.22 23.03
N PHE A 372 -0.34 5.04 21.98
CA PHE A 372 -1.28 5.00 20.87
C PHE A 372 -1.18 3.69 20.08
N ASP A 373 0.04 3.21 19.84
CA ASP A 373 0.27 1.94 19.16
C ASP A 373 -0.23 0.75 20.00
N LEU A 374 0.03 0.77 21.32
CA LEU A 374 -0.52 -0.21 22.26
C LEU A 374 -2.05 -0.20 22.27
N GLY A 375 -2.67 0.97 22.27
CA GLY A 375 -4.12 1.10 22.17
C GLY A 375 -4.70 0.50 20.89
N ALA A 376 -4.01 0.70 19.76
CA ALA A 376 -4.40 0.09 18.49
C ALA A 376 -4.27 -1.45 18.52
N LEU A 377 -3.18 -1.98 19.08
CA LEU A 377 -2.99 -3.43 19.23
C LEU A 377 -4.01 -4.06 20.19
N SER A 378 -4.34 -3.40 21.29
CA SER A 378 -5.38 -3.87 22.22
C SER A 378 -6.74 -3.95 21.52
N LEU A 379 -7.11 -2.98 20.67
CA LEU A 379 -8.34 -3.05 19.86
C LEU A 379 -8.31 -4.25 18.89
N LEU A 380 -7.19 -4.47 18.20
CA LEU A 380 -7.04 -5.62 17.28
C LEU A 380 -7.17 -6.97 18.01
N ARG A 381 -6.79 -7.03 19.30
CA ARG A 381 -6.96 -8.20 20.17
C ARG A 381 -8.31 -8.25 20.89
N GLY A 382 -9.25 -7.35 20.58
CA GLY A 382 -10.57 -7.27 21.23
C GLY A 382 -10.53 -6.82 22.70
N ARG A 383 -9.39 -6.34 23.20
CA ARG A 383 -9.19 -5.84 24.57
C ARG A 383 -9.56 -4.36 24.66
N THR A 384 -10.83 -4.03 24.41
CA THR A 384 -11.31 -2.64 24.31
C THR A 384 -11.06 -1.82 25.57
N ALA A 385 -11.26 -2.40 26.76
CA ALA A 385 -11.02 -1.71 28.03
C ALA A 385 -9.54 -1.29 28.20
N GLU A 386 -8.63 -2.19 27.85
CA GLU A 386 -7.20 -1.88 27.86
C GLU A 386 -6.88 -0.80 26.83
N ALA A 387 -7.43 -0.90 25.62
CA ALA A 387 -7.20 0.08 24.56
C ALA A 387 -7.57 1.51 24.99
N VAL A 388 -8.72 1.68 25.63
CA VAL A 388 -9.18 2.97 26.17
C VAL A 388 -8.17 3.53 27.17
N GLU A 389 -7.67 2.70 28.08
CA GLU A 389 -6.66 3.14 29.06
C GLU A 389 -5.33 3.52 28.39
N ARG A 390 -4.87 2.73 27.42
CA ARG A 390 -3.66 3.06 26.64
C ARG A 390 -3.83 4.40 25.90
N TYR A 391 -4.97 4.64 25.25
CA TYR A 391 -5.21 5.94 24.62
C TYR A 391 -5.22 7.09 25.62
N ARG A 392 -5.84 6.91 26.80
CA ARG A 392 -5.80 7.93 27.87
C ARG A 392 -4.36 8.22 28.32
N GLN A 393 -3.55 7.19 28.54
CA GLN A 393 -2.12 7.34 28.88
C GLN A 393 -1.38 8.14 27.81
N GLY A 394 -1.54 7.79 26.53
CA GLY A 394 -0.89 8.52 25.44
C GLY A 394 -1.35 9.98 25.32
N LEU A 395 -2.63 10.24 25.58
CA LEU A 395 -3.21 11.59 25.52
C LEU A 395 -2.77 12.49 26.66
N ARG A 396 -2.28 11.96 27.79
CA ARG A 396 -1.61 12.77 28.83
C ARG A 396 -0.35 13.45 28.29
N HIS A 397 0.35 12.81 27.35
CA HIS A 397 1.54 13.36 26.70
C HIS A 397 1.23 14.18 25.44
N GLN A 398 0.18 13.82 24.70
CA GLN A 398 -0.22 14.50 23.48
C GLN A 398 -1.74 14.76 23.46
N PRO A 399 -2.25 15.75 24.23
CA PRO A 399 -3.69 15.95 24.43
C PRO A 399 -4.48 16.27 23.17
N ARG A 400 -3.83 16.84 22.15
CA ARG A 400 -4.46 17.23 20.87
C ARG A 400 -4.29 16.20 19.75
N HIS A 401 -3.82 14.98 20.05
CA HIS A 401 -3.60 13.97 19.02
C HIS A 401 -4.92 13.46 18.42
N PHE A 402 -5.22 13.90 17.19
CA PHE A 402 -6.49 13.64 16.49
C PHE A 402 -6.88 12.15 16.45
N ARG A 403 -5.98 11.29 15.93
CA ARG A 403 -6.28 9.88 15.72
C ARG A 403 -6.52 9.14 17.04
N ALA A 404 -5.79 9.48 18.09
CA ALA A 404 -5.93 8.83 19.40
C ALA A 404 -7.25 9.20 20.08
N ARG A 405 -7.67 10.48 20.00
CA ARG A 405 -8.99 10.91 20.50
C ARG A 405 -10.13 10.24 19.73
N LEU A 406 -10.00 10.12 18.41
CA LEU A 406 -11.01 9.46 17.59
C LEU A 406 -11.12 7.97 17.94
N GLN A 407 -10.00 7.27 18.11
CA GLN A 407 -9.99 5.85 18.52
C GLN A 407 -10.43 5.65 19.98
N LEU A 408 -10.14 6.59 20.88
CA LEU A 408 -10.68 6.61 22.23
C LEU A 408 -12.22 6.70 22.20
N ALA A 409 -12.79 7.60 21.40
CA ALA A 409 -14.23 7.70 21.24
C ALA A 409 -14.85 6.39 20.73
N VAL A 410 -14.19 5.71 19.78
CA VAL A 410 -14.62 4.39 19.28
C VAL A 410 -14.59 3.34 20.39
N GLY A 411 -13.50 3.25 21.15
CA GLY A 411 -13.41 2.31 22.28
C GLY A 411 -14.46 2.58 23.36
N LEU A 412 -14.73 3.85 23.67
CA LEU A 412 -15.80 4.24 24.61
C LEU A 412 -17.20 3.86 24.11
N GLU A 413 -17.47 3.89 22.79
CA GLU A 413 -18.74 3.35 22.24
C GLU A 413 -18.92 1.88 22.56
N GLN A 414 -17.86 1.10 22.34
CA GLN A 414 -17.88 -0.34 22.47
C GLN A 414 -18.07 -0.75 23.93
N LEU A 415 -17.54 0.06 24.86
CA LEU A 415 -17.78 -0.06 26.30
C LEU A 415 -19.08 0.61 26.77
N GLN A 416 -19.88 1.14 25.85
CA GLN A 416 -21.15 1.82 26.14
C GLN A 416 -21.03 3.10 27.02
N ALA A 417 -19.82 3.66 27.12
CA ALA A 417 -19.54 4.92 27.80
C ALA A 417 -19.89 6.12 26.90
N TYR A 418 -21.15 6.20 26.47
CA TYR A 418 -21.59 7.11 25.40
C TYR A 418 -21.46 8.60 25.75
N ALA A 419 -21.72 8.98 27.01
CA ALA A 419 -21.60 10.37 27.44
C ALA A 419 -20.15 10.90 27.37
N GLU A 420 -19.18 10.07 27.77
CA GLU A 420 -17.76 10.42 27.64
C GLU A 420 -17.35 10.48 26.16
N ALA A 421 -17.79 9.50 25.36
CA ALA A 421 -17.53 9.48 23.92
C ALA A 421 -18.07 10.73 23.22
N ASP A 422 -19.26 11.20 23.61
CA ASP A 422 -19.89 12.42 23.10
C ASP A 422 -19.03 13.65 23.42
N GLY A 423 -18.58 13.80 24.67
CA GLY A 423 -17.68 14.89 25.06
C GLY A 423 -16.37 14.90 24.27
N ILE A 424 -15.77 13.73 24.03
CA ILE A 424 -14.55 13.61 23.19
C ILE A 424 -14.83 14.05 21.75
N CYS A 425 -15.97 13.64 21.18
CA CYS A 425 -16.36 14.01 19.82
C CYS A 425 -16.72 15.48 19.67
N ALA A 426 -17.42 16.07 20.64
CA ALA A 426 -17.71 17.49 20.68
C ALA A 426 -16.41 18.32 20.70
N ALA A 427 -15.45 17.95 21.57
CA ALA A 427 -14.16 18.60 21.63
C ALA A 427 -13.36 18.39 20.32
N LEU A 428 -13.45 17.21 19.68
CA LEU A 428 -12.79 16.96 18.39
C LEU A 428 -13.41 17.81 17.27
N HIS A 429 -14.73 17.99 17.29
CA HIS A 429 -15.42 18.82 16.31
C HIS A 429 -15.07 20.30 16.49
N ALA A 430 -14.92 20.77 17.73
CA ALA A 430 -14.47 22.14 18.01
C ALA A 430 -13.07 22.42 17.40
N ASP A 431 -12.14 21.47 17.54
CA ASP A 431 -10.78 21.59 16.98
C ASP A 431 -10.77 21.38 15.44
N TYR A 432 -11.64 20.51 14.93
CA TYR A 432 -11.67 20.07 13.53
C TYR A 432 -13.10 20.16 12.94
N PRO A 433 -13.67 21.36 12.76
CA PRO A 433 -15.08 21.54 12.41
C PRO A 433 -15.45 21.00 11.04
N ARG A 434 -14.48 20.87 10.14
CA ARG A 434 -14.66 20.36 8.76
C ARG A 434 -14.28 18.88 8.60
N SER A 435 -14.24 18.11 9.68
CA SER A 435 -13.94 16.68 9.63
C SER A 435 -15.21 15.82 9.51
N ALA A 436 -15.48 15.33 8.30
CA ALA A 436 -16.59 14.40 8.07
C ALA A 436 -16.46 13.11 8.89
N ALA A 437 -15.23 12.61 9.13
CA ALA A 437 -14.99 11.43 9.95
C ALA A 437 -15.43 11.63 11.42
N VAL A 438 -15.13 12.80 12.00
CA VAL A 438 -15.56 13.15 13.37
C VAL A 438 -17.08 13.29 13.43
N LEU A 439 -17.69 13.97 12.47
CA LEU A 439 -19.15 14.14 12.43
C LEU A 439 -19.88 12.81 12.28
N THR A 440 -19.45 11.93 11.36
CA THR A 440 -20.02 10.59 11.22
C THR A 440 -19.90 9.79 12.52
N ARG A 441 -18.74 9.87 13.18
CA ARG A 441 -18.52 9.22 14.46
C ARG A 441 -19.45 9.78 15.54
N TRP A 442 -19.55 11.10 15.63
CA TRP A 442 -20.33 11.79 16.65
C TRP A 442 -21.83 11.51 16.50
N GLY A 443 -22.35 11.55 15.26
CA GLY A 443 -23.73 11.17 14.98
C GLY A 443 -24.04 9.72 15.41
N SER A 444 -23.09 8.79 15.25
CA SER A 444 -23.25 7.40 15.76
C SER A 444 -23.39 7.36 17.28
N ILE A 445 -22.60 8.15 18.02
CA ILE A 445 -22.71 8.25 19.47
C ILE A 445 -24.05 8.86 19.88
N GLN A 446 -24.46 9.93 19.20
CA GLN A 446 -25.75 10.59 19.45
C GLN A 446 -26.93 9.63 19.23
N MET A 447 -26.85 8.76 18.22
CA MET A 447 -27.81 7.66 18.03
C MET A 447 -27.85 6.73 19.24
N ARG A 448 -26.69 6.33 19.78
CA ARG A 448 -26.60 5.46 20.98
C ARG A 448 -27.13 6.14 22.24
N LEU A 449 -27.05 7.47 22.31
CA LEU A 449 -27.65 8.30 23.37
C LEU A 449 -29.15 8.54 23.17
N GLY A 450 -29.75 8.08 22.07
CA GLY A 450 -31.15 8.33 21.73
C GLY A 450 -31.44 9.74 21.19
N GLN A 451 -30.42 10.56 20.95
CA GLN A 451 -30.51 11.94 20.46
C GLN A 451 -30.67 11.96 18.94
N ARG A 452 -31.81 11.46 18.44
CA ARG A 452 -32.05 11.21 17.01
C ARG A 452 -32.00 12.47 16.15
N GLU A 453 -32.57 13.57 16.62
CA GLU A 453 -32.62 14.84 15.90
C GLU A 453 -31.21 15.45 15.76
N ALA A 454 -30.44 15.41 16.85
CA ALA A 454 -29.05 15.86 16.84
C ALA A 454 -28.20 14.98 15.91
N ALA A 455 -28.35 13.66 15.99
CA ALA A 455 -27.66 12.71 15.13
C ALA A 455 -27.94 12.97 13.65
N GLN A 456 -29.21 13.18 13.29
CA GLN A 456 -29.61 13.53 11.92
C GLN A 456 -28.88 14.79 11.42
N ALA A 457 -28.96 15.90 12.18
CA ALA A 457 -28.30 17.14 11.82
C ALA A 457 -26.78 16.97 11.68
N THR A 458 -26.16 16.16 12.54
CA THR A 458 -24.73 15.84 12.48
C THR A 458 -24.37 15.02 11.24
N PHE A 459 -25.19 14.03 10.86
CA PHE A 459 -24.99 13.25 9.64
C PHE A 459 -25.19 14.10 8.37
N GLU A 460 -26.18 14.98 8.34
CA GLU A 460 -26.40 15.91 7.24
C GLU A 460 -25.20 16.85 7.04
N LYS A 461 -24.63 17.37 8.13
CA LYS A 461 -23.35 18.12 8.07
C LYS A 461 -22.20 17.28 7.54
N ALA A 462 -22.10 16.01 7.94
CA ALA A 462 -21.07 15.11 7.43
C ALA A 462 -21.20 14.90 5.91
N LEU A 463 -22.44 14.75 5.42
CA LEU A 463 -22.75 14.57 4.00
C LEU A 463 -22.58 15.86 3.18
N ALA A 464 -22.81 17.04 3.78
CA ALA A 464 -22.51 18.32 3.14
C ALA A 464 -21.01 18.49 2.88
N LEU A 465 -20.16 17.96 3.76
CA LEU A 465 -18.70 17.97 3.58
C LEU A 465 -18.22 16.84 2.66
N LYS A 466 -18.82 15.66 2.77
CA LYS A 466 -18.46 14.47 2.00
C LYS A 466 -19.73 13.72 1.55
N PRO A 467 -20.29 14.02 0.35
CA PRO A 467 -21.56 13.46 -0.12
C PRO A 467 -21.59 11.94 -0.31
N ASP A 468 -20.42 11.32 -0.47
CA ASP A 468 -20.16 9.89 -0.65
C ASP A 468 -19.71 9.21 0.66
N ASN A 469 -19.93 9.83 1.83
CA ASN A 469 -19.61 9.18 3.11
C ASN A 469 -20.59 8.03 3.39
N ALA A 470 -20.18 6.80 3.04
CA ALA A 470 -20.99 5.59 3.20
C ALA A 470 -21.48 5.36 4.65
N GLY A 471 -20.67 5.69 5.65
CA GLY A 471 -21.04 5.52 7.06
C GLY A 471 -22.19 6.45 7.47
N ALA A 472 -22.11 7.72 7.07
CA ALA A 472 -23.16 8.72 7.31
C ALA A 472 -24.42 8.43 6.49
N LEU A 473 -24.29 8.06 5.21
CA LEU A 473 -25.42 7.64 4.37
C LEU A 473 -26.18 6.45 4.98
N ALA A 474 -25.46 5.41 5.41
CA ALA A 474 -26.08 4.25 6.05
C ALA A 474 -26.75 4.60 7.38
N ALA A 475 -26.14 5.46 8.21
CA ALA A 475 -26.73 5.86 9.49
C ALA A 475 -27.99 6.74 9.31
N LEU A 476 -27.94 7.68 8.36
CA LEU A 476 -29.10 8.50 8.02
C LEU A 476 -30.22 7.66 7.38
N GLY A 477 -29.87 6.67 6.54
CA GLY A 477 -30.82 5.70 6.01
C GLY A 477 -31.53 4.92 7.12
N ALA A 478 -30.80 4.45 8.14
CA ALA A 478 -31.39 3.77 9.30
C ALA A 478 -32.40 4.67 10.03
N LEU A 479 -32.08 5.96 10.23
CA LEU A 479 -32.98 6.94 10.85
C LEU A 479 -34.29 7.10 10.07
N TYR A 480 -34.23 7.20 8.73
CA TYR A 480 -35.43 7.24 7.90
C TYR A 480 -36.23 5.94 7.94
N GLY A 481 -35.54 4.79 7.98
CA GLY A 481 -36.17 3.48 8.14
C GLY A 481 -36.92 3.33 9.46
N GLU A 482 -36.36 3.84 10.57
CA GLU A 482 -37.03 3.88 11.89
C GLU A 482 -38.34 4.69 11.84
N ARG A 483 -38.37 5.77 11.03
CA ARG A 483 -39.57 6.62 10.84
C ARG A 483 -40.59 6.07 9.83
N GLY A 484 -40.27 4.97 9.16
CA GLY A 484 -41.13 4.39 8.12
C GLY A 484 -40.97 5.01 6.73
N GLU A 485 -40.01 5.91 6.52
CA GLU A 485 -39.65 6.43 5.19
C GLU A 485 -38.76 5.40 4.45
N LEU A 486 -39.36 4.27 4.08
CA LEU A 486 -38.65 3.08 3.60
C LEU A 486 -37.95 3.29 2.24
N GLU A 487 -38.58 4.02 1.32
CA GLU A 487 -38.00 4.37 0.02
C GLU A 487 -36.74 5.22 0.17
N ARG A 488 -36.77 6.18 1.11
CA ARG A 488 -35.65 7.07 1.39
C ARG A 488 -34.51 6.32 2.09
N CYS A 489 -34.84 5.40 2.99
CA CYS A 489 -33.87 4.46 3.57
C CYS A 489 -33.17 3.65 2.46
N LEU A 490 -33.94 3.13 1.50
CA LEU A 490 -33.43 2.33 0.38
C LEU A 490 -32.52 3.16 -0.54
N GLU A 491 -32.90 4.39 -0.88
CA GLU A 491 -32.08 5.30 -1.68
C GLU A 491 -30.72 5.59 -1.03
N LEU A 492 -30.73 5.97 0.25
CA LEU A 492 -29.49 6.26 0.99
C LEU A 492 -28.62 5.02 1.17
N SER A 493 -29.24 3.86 1.38
CA SER A 493 -28.52 2.57 1.47
C SER A 493 -27.85 2.21 0.14
N ARG A 494 -28.52 2.42 -0.99
CA ARG A 494 -27.93 2.22 -2.33
C ARG A 494 -26.74 3.15 -2.57
N ARG A 495 -26.87 4.44 -2.23
CA ARG A 495 -25.76 5.40 -2.31
C ARG A 495 -24.60 5.00 -1.41
N ALA A 496 -24.87 4.51 -0.20
CA ALA A 496 -23.84 4.02 0.72
C ALA A 496 -23.08 2.83 0.13
N ILE A 497 -23.78 1.87 -0.48
CA ILE A 497 -23.19 0.71 -1.15
C ILE A 497 -22.37 1.12 -2.37
N GLN A 498 -22.86 2.08 -3.16
CA GLN A 498 -22.13 2.61 -4.31
C GLN A 498 -20.83 3.30 -3.88
N ALA A 499 -20.88 4.07 -2.78
CA ALA A 499 -19.70 4.74 -2.25
C ALA A 499 -18.72 3.78 -1.57
N ASN A 500 -19.23 2.74 -0.90
CA ASN A 500 -18.42 1.68 -0.31
C ASN A 500 -19.18 0.34 -0.36
N PRO A 501 -18.80 -0.56 -1.29
CA PRO A 501 -19.40 -1.89 -1.40
C PRO A 501 -19.27 -2.77 -0.15
N GLY A 502 -18.34 -2.45 0.76
CA GLY A 502 -18.16 -3.14 2.05
C GLY A 502 -19.01 -2.57 3.20
N ALA A 503 -19.91 -1.61 2.96
CA ALA A 503 -20.77 -1.05 4.00
C ALA A 503 -21.89 -2.03 4.40
N ILE A 504 -21.57 -3.04 5.21
CA ILE A 504 -22.51 -4.13 5.62
C ILE A 504 -23.83 -3.60 6.19
N ARG A 505 -23.78 -2.54 7.01
CA ARG A 505 -24.97 -1.89 7.58
C ARG A 505 -25.93 -1.36 6.51
N ALA A 506 -25.43 -0.91 5.36
CA ALA A 506 -26.28 -0.45 4.27
C ALA A 506 -27.05 -1.60 3.60
N TYR A 507 -26.45 -2.79 3.48
CA TYR A 507 -27.17 -3.99 3.01
C TYR A 507 -28.25 -4.40 4.01
N GLN A 508 -27.95 -4.38 5.31
CA GLN A 508 -28.92 -4.66 6.36
C GLN A 508 -30.11 -3.69 6.28
N ASN A 509 -29.84 -2.39 6.21
CA ASN A 509 -30.89 -1.37 6.12
C ASN A 509 -31.76 -1.52 4.86
N ALA A 510 -31.13 -1.75 3.69
CA ALA A 510 -31.85 -1.96 2.44
C ALA A 510 -32.73 -3.22 2.50
N ALA A 511 -32.20 -4.33 3.02
CA ALA A 511 -32.94 -5.58 3.16
C ALA A 511 -34.15 -5.42 4.08
N VAL A 512 -33.99 -4.77 5.23
CA VAL A 512 -35.08 -4.48 6.17
C VAL A 512 -36.13 -3.56 5.53
N ALA A 513 -35.71 -2.51 4.84
CA ALA A 513 -36.63 -1.60 4.17
C ALA A 513 -37.44 -2.31 3.08
N LEU A 514 -36.79 -3.13 2.25
CA LEU A 514 -37.43 -3.91 1.19
C LEU A 514 -38.40 -4.96 1.73
N ALA A 515 -38.04 -5.65 2.81
CA ALA A 515 -38.91 -6.62 3.46
C ALA A 515 -40.20 -5.94 3.99
N ARG A 516 -40.07 -4.76 4.59
CA ARG A 516 -41.21 -3.95 5.06
C ARG A 516 -42.05 -3.34 3.94
N LEU A 517 -41.48 -3.20 2.74
CA LEU A 517 -42.18 -2.84 1.50
C LEU A 517 -42.77 -4.05 0.77
N GLU A 518 -42.73 -5.24 1.37
CA GLU A 518 -43.20 -6.51 0.79
C GLU A 518 -42.44 -6.93 -0.50
N ARG A 519 -41.26 -6.34 -0.75
CA ARG A 519 -40.38 -6.64 -1.88
C ARG A 519 -39.38 -7.74 -1.53
N GLN A 520 -39.92 -8.90 -1.18
CA GLN A 520 -39.21 -10.06 -0.62
C GLN A 520 -38.02 -10.54 -1.47
N ALA A 521 -38.21 -10.67 -2.79
CA ALA A 521 -37.16 -11.14 -3.70
C ALA A 521 -35.94 -10.19 -3.74
N GLU A 522 -36.19 -8.87 -3.74
CA GLU A 522 -35.11 -7.89 -3.70
C GLU A 522 -34.42 -7.88 -2.33
N ALA A 523 -35.18 -8.00 -1.23
CA ALA A 523 -34.59 -8.08 0.10
C ALA A 523 -33.57 -9.23 0.21
N ARG A 524 -33.92 -10.42 -0.31
CA ARG A 524 -33.00 -11.58 -0.38
C ARG A 524 -31.74 -11.28 -1.17
N ALA A 525 -31.86 -10.65 -2.35
CA ALA A 525 -30.70 -10.31 -3.17
C ALA A 525 -29.72 -9.36 -2.44
N TYR A 526 -30.23 -8.41 -1.64
CA TYR A 526 -29.37 -7.56 -0.81
C TYR A 526 -28.72 -8.34 0.35
N VAL A 527 -29.44 -9.26 0.98
CA VAL A 527 -28.89 -10.13 2.03
C VAL A 527 -27.77 -11.01 1.49
N GLU A 528 -27.97 -11.66 0.35
CA GLU A 528 -26.97 -12.52 -0.29
C GLU A 528 -25.70 -11.74 -0.66
N ARG A 529 -25.87 -10.57 -1.29
CA ARG A 529 -24.73 -9.68 -1.59
C ARG A 529 -24.01 -9.22 -0.34
N GLY A 530 -24.74 -8.89 0.72
CA GLY A 530 -24.16 -8.55 2.02
C GLY A 530 -23.35 -9.71 2.63
N LEU A 531 -23.88 -10.93 2.57
CA LEU A 531 -23.22 -12.14 3.07
C LEU A 531 -22.01 -12.56 2.22
N GLN A 532 -21.97 -12.24 0.93
CA GLN A 532 -20.75 -12.40 0.12
C GLN A 532 -19.62 -11.52 0.67
N MET A 533 -19.94 -10.33 1.18
CA MET A 533 -18.95 -9.41 1.76
C MET A 533 -18.63 -9.74 3.23
N ALA A 534 -19.62 -10.18 4.00
CA ALA A 534 -19.47 -10.57 5.40
C ALA A 534 -20.21 -11.89 5.70
N PRO A 535 -19.60 -13.05 5.41
CA PRO A 535 -20.27 -14.35 5.50
C PRO A 535 -20.78 -14.72 6.89
N GLN A 536 -20.21 -14.14 7.94
CA GLN A 536 -20.53 -14.43 9.34
C GLN A 536 -21.36 -13.31 10.00
N ASP A 537 -21.85 -12.33 9.25
CA ASP A 537 -22.65 -11.25 9.83
C ASP A 537 -23.96 -11.79 10.43
N PRO A 538 -24.20 -11.66 11.75
CA PRO A 538 -25.33 -12.29 12.41
C PRO A 538 -26.67 -11.68 12.00
N ALA A 539 -26.71 -10.37 11.72
CA ALA A 539 -27.95 -9.69 11.37
C ALA A 539 -28.40 -10.05 9.95
N LEU A 540 -27.48 -10.13 9.00
CA LEU A 540 -27.78 -10.61 7.65
C LEU A 540 -28.21 -12.08 7.63
N ARG A 541 -27.58 -12.93 8.45
CA ARG A 541 -28.01 -14.33 8.61
C ARG A 541 -29.42 -14.43 9.20
N ALA A 542 -29.71 -13.69 10.27
CA ALA A 542 -31.04 -13.66 10.86
C ALA A 542 -32.11 -13.15 9.87
N LEU A 543 -31.78 -12.14 9.07
CA LEU A 543 -32.66 -11.66 7.99
C LEU A 543 -32.87 -12.72 6.92
N LYS A 544 -31.83 -13.45 6.52
CA LYS A 544 -31.94 -14.56 5.57
C LYS A 544 -32.92 -15.61 6.08
N ASP A 545 -32.74 -16.07 7.32
CA ASP A 545 -33.56 -17.12 7.93
C ASP A 545 -35.03 -16.67 8.04
N LEU A 546 -35.27 -15.41 8.39
CA LEU A 546 -36.62 -14.83 8.44
C LEU A 546 -37.30 -14.83 7.06
N LEU A 547 -36.59 -14.38 6.02
CA LEU A 547 -37.12 -14.32 4.65
C LEU A 547 -37.37 -15.74 4.10
N ASP A 548 -36.52 -16.71 4.46
CA ASP A 548 -36.66 -18.12 4.10
C ASP A 548 -37.88 -18.77 4.75
N ALA A 549 -38.10 -18.53 6.05
CA ALA A 549 -39.28 -19.02 6.75
C ALA A 549 -40.59 -18.46 6.19
N GLN A 550 -40.62 -17.18 5.80
CA GLN A 550 -41.80 -16.54 5.20
C GLN A 550 -42.16 -17.16 3.83
N ALA A 551 -41.17 -17.48 3.00
CA ALA A 551 -41.43 -18.14 1.72
C ALA A 551 -41.95 -19.58 1.90
N ALA A 552 -41.41 -20.33 2.86
CA ALA A 552 -41.89 -21.68 3.17
C ALA A 552 -43.35 -21.69 3.68
N ALA A 553 -43.74 -20.68 4.46
CA ALA A 553 -45.12 -20.52 4.92
C ALA A 553 -46.10 -20.16 3.79
N THR A 554 -45.65 -19.37 2.81
CA THR A 554 -46.47 -18.99 1.63
C THR A 554 -46.71 -20.19 0.71
N LEU A 555 -45.70 -21.06 0.53
CA LEU A 555 -45.83 -22.29 -0.26
C LEU A 555 -46.76 -23.33 0.39
N ASN A 556 -46.83 -23.37 1.72
CA ASN A 556 -47.71 -24.28 2.46
C ASN A 556 -49.17 -23.81 2.56
N THR A 557 -49.48 -22.58 2.14
CA THR A 557 -50.85 -22.02 2.14
C THR A 557 -51.50 -22.04 0.75
N GLU A 558 -50.74 -22.34 -0.31
CA GLU A 558 -51.22 -22.53 -1.69
C GLU A 558 -51.42 -24.01 -2.08
N HIS A 559 -51.26 -24.94 -1.13
CA HIS A 559 -51.65 -26.35 -1.20
C HIS A 559 -52.79 -26.64 -0.24
#